data_AF-A0A840V7W8-F1
#
_entry.id   AF-A0A840V7W8-F1
#
_cell.length_a   1.000
_cell.length_b   1.000
_cell.length_c   1.000
_cell.angle_alpha   90.00
_cell.angle_beta   90.00
_cell.angle_gamma   90.00
#
_symmetry.space_group_name_H-M   'P 1'
#
loop_
_entity.id
_entity.type
_entity.pdbx_description
1 polymer ?
#
loop_
_entity_poly.entity_id
_entity_poly.type
_entity_poly.pdbx_seq_one_letter_code
_entity_poly.pdbx_strand_id
1 'polypeptide(L)'
;MKNTPFLLAVALTGLSAPASAITVTLTSGNAAGTSGINSATGWSNGAAPSAGNTYEASTTWLRTPTSSGDFVFAGDSLQLNTGGAILTKNTGAQSLTANLILNGGFVRSGAGYSDTFTLAGTIHITSIGGGIVADQSPFVISADLTGTSGTLVFANSGADVGSSASGPGRVMSYTGTSTFTGDLSVLASAEGGVTFSSTSSWTFGIGASGVNNTITGSGAITYAGTFLFDLTAASSVVGDSWLLSSVTTQTFDSSFAVDGFANQGDGTWTQTIDPSKSYEFDTATGTLSVVAVPEPSVALLGLLGGLGLIRRRR
;
A
#
# COMPACT_ATOMS: atom_id res chain seq x y z
N MET A 1 -5.30 -75.38 16.59
CA MET A 1 -5.81 -74.14 15.97
C MET A 1 -6.10 -73.16 17.10
N LYS A 2 -5.24 -72.16 17.29
CA LYS A 2 -5.39 -71.12 18.33
C LYS A 2 -5.86 -69.84 17.63
N ASN A 3 -7.08 -69.40 17.95
CA ASN A 3 -7.66 -68.17 17.40
C ASN A 3 -7.14 -66.99 18.22
N THR A 4 -6.35 -66.13 17.58
CA THR A 4 -5.86 -64.87 18.15
C THR A 4 -6.87 -63.76 17.81
N PRO A 5 -7.46 -63.04 18.78
CA PRO A 5 -8.35 -61.93 18.48
C PRO A 5 -7.55 -60.68 18.09
N PHE A 6 -7.96 -60.06 16.97
CA PHE A 6 -7.44 -58.80 16.45
C PHE A 6 -8.13 -57.65 17.21
N LEU A 7 -7.40 -56.90 18.04
CA LEU A 7 -7.91 -55.65 18.61
C LEU A 7 -7.82 -54.54 17.56
N LEU A 8 -8.98 -54.01 17.15
CA LEU A 8 -9.06 -52.84 16.29
C LEU A 8 -9.00 -51.58 17.18
N ALA A 9 -7.85 -50.90 17.17
CA ALA A 9 -7.69 -49.59 17.82
C ALA A 9 -8.36 -48.53 16.93
N VAL A 10 -9.49 -47.99 17.37
CA VAL A 10 -10.10 -46.80 16.75
C VAL A 10 -9.33 -45.57 17.23
N ALA A 11 -8.51 -45.00 16.35
CA ALA A 11 -7.85 -43.72 16.59
C ALA A 11 -8.91 -42.61 16.52
N LEU A 12 -9.31 -42.09 17.68
CA LEU A 12 -10.16 -40.91 17.78
C LEU A 12 -9.29 -39.67 17.51
N THR A 13 -9.21 -39.25 16.24
CA THR A 13 -8.60 -37.97 15.87
C THR A 13 -9.48 -36.86 16.42
N GLY A 14 -9.10 -36.30 17.57
CA GLY A 14 -9.73 -35.11 18.12
C GLY A 14 -9.61 -33.97 17.11
N LEU A 15 -10.74 -33.56 16.54
CA LEU A 15 -10.84 -32.26 15.87
C LEU A 15 -10.58 -31.20 16.94
N SER A 16 -9.40 -30.57 16.93
CA SER A 16 -9.16 -29.37 17.73
C SER A 16 -10.10 -28.30 17.19
N ALA A 17 -11.09 -27.89 17.99
CA ALA A 17 -11.82 -26.67 17.71
C ALA A 17 -10.80 -25.52 17.59
N PRO A 18 -10.95 -24.60 16.62
CA PRO A 18 -10.08 -23.42 16.59
C PRO A 18 -10.23 -22.71 17.94
N ALA A 19 -9.11 -22.56 18.66
CA ALA A 19 -9.09 -21.75 19.86
C ALA A 19 -9.55 -20.34 19.47
N SER A 20 -10.58 -19.82 20.13
CA SER A 20 -10.95 -18.41 19.95
C SER A 20 -9.74 -17.57 20.33
N ALA A 21 -9.21 -16.81 19.38
CA ALA A 21 -8.11 -15.90 19.65
C ALA A 21 -8.52 -14.94 20.77
N ILE A 22 -7.71 -14.84 21.82
CA ILE A 22 -7.93 -13.87 22.89
C ILE A 22 -7.41 -12.52 22.41
N THR A 23 -8.22 -11.47 22.54
CA THR A 23 -7.77 -10.10 22.36
C THR A 23 -6.99 -9.64 23.58
N VAL A 24 -5.71 -9.34 23.39
CA VAL A 24 -4.79 -8.79 24.41
C VAL A 24 -4.61 -7.30 24.16
N THR A 25 -4.81 -6.48 25.20
CA THR A 25 -4.79 -5.02 25.06
C THR A 25 -3.54 -4.42 25.67
N LEU A 26 -3.00 -3.37 25.04
CA LEU A 26 -1.95 -2.55 25.62
C LEU A 26 -2.59 -1.64 26.68
N THR A 27 -2.32 -1.92 27.95
CA THR A 27 -2.92 -1.21 29.09
C THR A 27 -2.22 0.10 29.40
N SER A 28 -0.95 0.22 29.01
CA SER A 28 -0.14 1.42 29.18
C SER A 28 0.94 1.52 28.10
N GLY A 29 1.25 2.73 27.66
CA GLY A 29 2.42 2.99 26.82
C GLY A 29 3.72 2.50 27.46
N ASN A 30 4.63 2.01 26.63
CA ASN A 30 5.96 1.58 27.05
C ASN A 30 6.84 2.78 27.40
N ALA A 31 7.54 2.68 28.54
CA ALA A 31 8.56 3.64 28.94
C ALA A 31 9.74 3.64 27.96
N ALA A 32 10.51 4.73 27.93
CA ALA A 32 11.74 4.78 27.14
C ALA A 32 12.69 3.63 27.52
N GLY A 33 13.32 3.00 26.53
CA GLY A 33 14.19 1.84 26.73
C GLY A 33 13.47 0.50 26.94
N THR A 34 12.14 0.49 26.99
CA THR A 34 11.33 -0.74 27.06
C THR A 34 10.61 -1.01 25.74
N SER A 35 10.24 -2.27 25.48
CA SER A 35 9.53 -2.67 24.27
C SER A 35 8.40 -3.64 24.57
N GLY A 36 7.21 -3.40 24.02
CA GLY A 36 6.09 -4.35 24.02
C GLY A 36 6.07 -5.28 22.80
N ILE A 37 6.98 -5.12 21.84
CA ILE A 37 6.98 -5.93 20.61
C ILE A 37 7.42 -7.37 20.87
N ASN A 38 8.42 -7.56 21.76
CA ASN A 38 9.03 -8.85 22.08
C ASN A 38 9.12 -9.12 23.59
N SER A 39 8.36 -8.39 24.40
CA SER A 39 8.33 -8.57 25.86
C SER A 39 6.91 -8.42 26.41
N ALA A 40 6.72 -8.84 27.67
CA ALA A 40 5.45 -8.71 28.40
C ALA A 40 5.04 -7.27 28.74
N THR A 41 5.89 -6.29 28.46
CA THR A 41 5.72 -4.92 28.93
C THR A 41 4.46 -4.26 28.36
N GLY A 42 3.49 -3.97 29.23
CA GLY A 42 2.29 -3.20 28.92
C GLY A 42 1.08 -4.03 28.45
N TRP A 43 1.22 -5.35 28.26
CA TRP A 43 0.11 -6.19 27.81
C TRP A 43 -0.78 -6.65 28.96
N SER A 44 -2.10 -6.68 28.73
CA SER A 44 -3.11 -7.04 29.74
C SER A 44 -2.96 -8.46 30.30
N ASN A 45 -2.38 -9.37 29.51
CA ASN A 45 -2.12 -10.75 29.92
C ASN A 45 -0.74 -10.93 30.62
N GLY A 46 0.05 -9.86 30.74
CA GLY A 46 1.38 -9.90 31.38
C GLY A 46 2.37 -10.83 30.68
N ALA A 47 2.16 -11.15 29.40
CA ALA A 47 3.02 -12.03 28.62
C ALA A 47 3.49 -11.34 27.33
N ALA A 48 4.63 -11.78 26.80
CA ALA A 48 5.10 -11.32 25.51
C ALA A 48 4.09 -11.71 24.40
N PRO A 49 4.05 -10.96 23.27
CA PRO A 49 3.26 -11.34 22.13
C PRO A 49 3.50 -12.79 21.72
N SER A 50 2.44 -13.53 21.42
CA SER A 50 2.50 -14.95 21.04
C SER A 50 1.33 -15.33 20.15
N ALA A 51 1.57 -16.33 19.30
CA ALA A 51 0.59 -16.82 18.34
C ALA A 51 -0.67 -17.34 19.02
N GLY A 52 -1.80 -17.27 18.32
CA GLY A 52 -3.12 -17.60 18.85
C GLY A 52 -3.79 -16.45 19.61
N ASN A 53 -3.17 -15.27 19.66
CA ASN A 53 -3.75 -14.07 20.26
C ASN A 53 -3.74 -12.91 19.25
N THR A 54 -4.78 -12.10 19.30
CA THR A 54 -4.83 -10.79 18.63
C THR A 54 -4.47 -9.70 19.63
N TYR A 55 -3.87 -8.62 19.16
CA TYR A 55 -3.40 -7.54 20.02
C TYR A 55 -3.98 -6.20 19.61
N GLU A 56 -4.31 -5.36 20.59
CA GLU A 56 -4.83 -4.01 20.36
C GLU A 56 -4.06 -2.97 21.15
N ALA A 57 -3.70 -1.87 20.48
CA ALA A 57 -3.13 -0.69 21.10
C ALA A 57 -4.01 0.54 20.81
N SER A 58 -4.58 1.12 21.87
CA SER A 58 -5.35 2.37 21.84
C SER A 58 -4.67 3.50 22.63
N THR A 59 -3.40 3.29 23.00
CA THR A 59 -2.59 4.23 23.77
C THR A 59 -1.21 4.38 23.15
N THR A 60 -0.59 5.53 23.33
CA THR A 60 0.79 5.79 22.91
C THR A 60 1.74 5.68 24.11
N TRP A 61 2.93 5.09 23.97
CA TRP A 61 3.54 4.48 22.78
C TRP A 61 3.76 2.98 22.98
N LEU A 62 3.40 2.14 22.00
CA LEU A 62 4.03 0.83 21.85
C LEU A 62 5.44 1.06 21.26
N ARG A 63 6.49 0.50 21.85
CA ARG A 63 7.88 0.75 21.41
C ARG A 63 8.53 -0.50 20.85
N THR A 64 9.32 -0.34 19.79
CA THR A 64 10.24 -1.40 19.32
C THR A 64 11.48 -1.46 20.23
N PRO A 65 12.27 -2.56 20.21
CA PRO A 65 13.52 -2.64 20.95
C PRO A 65 14.53 -1.57 20.54
N THR A 66 15.32 -1.08 21.50
CA THR A 66 16.42 -0.12 21.27
C THR A 66 17.69 -0.84 20.81
N SER A 67 17.64 -1.46 19.64
CA SER A 67 18.75 -2.20 19.04
C SER A 67 18.68 -2.20 17.51
N SER A 68 19.71 -2.72 16.87
CA SER A 68 19.64 -3.18 15.47
C SER A 68 19.01 -4.57 15.41
N GLY A 69 18.72 -5.04 14.18
CA GLY A 69 18.30 -6.40 13.90
C GLY A 69 16.84 -6.55 13.50
N ASP A 70 16.44 -7.78 13.25
CA ASP A 70 15.11 -8.11 12.74
C ASP A 70 14.20 -8.64 13.84
N PHE A 71 12.99 -8.08 13.93
CA PHE A 71 12.00 -8.47 14.90
C PHE A 71 10.72 -8.96 14.20
N VAL A 72 10.08 -9.95 14.81
CA VAL A 72 8.76 -10.43 14.40
C VAL A 72 7.81 -10.18 15.55
N PHE A 73 6.69 -9.52 15.29
CA PHE A 73 5.60 -9.47 16.24
C PHE A 73 4.92 -10.84 16.24
N ALA A 74 5.04 -11.59 17.34
CA ALA A 74 4.63 -12.99 17.38
C ALA A 74 3.12 -13.21 17.55
N GLY A 75 2.32 -12.15 17.74
CA GLY A 75 0.85 -12.25 17.75
C GLY A 75 0.27 -12.44 16.35
N ASP A 76 -0.95 -12.94 16.28
CA ASP A 76 -1.63 -13.20 15.00
C ASP A 76 -1.93 -11.89 14.25
N SER A 77 -2.27 -10.84 14.99
CA SER A 77 -2.42 -9.48 14.49
C SER A 77 -2.16 -8.42 15.57
N LEU A 78 -1.85 -7.20 15.14
CA LEU A 78 -1.74 -6.03 16.00
C LEU A 78 -2.54 -4.86 15.39
N GLN A 79 -3.64 -4.51 16.04
CA GLN A 79 -4.48 -3.38 15.67
C GLN A 79 -4.06 -2.11 16.41
N LEU A 80 -3.78 -1.05 15.65
CA LEU A 80 -3.53 0.28 16.15
C LEU A 80 -4.81 1.11 16.02
N ASN A 81 -5.52 1.25 17.13
CA ASN A 81 -6.74 2.05 17.20
C ASN A 81 -6.40 3.55 17.27
N THR A 82 -7.40 4.41 17.07
CA THR A 82 -7.30 5.84 17.36
C THR A 82 -6.68 6.07 18.74
N GLY A 83 -5.65 6.91 18.81
CA GLY A 83 -4.88 7.18 20.03
C GLY A 83 -3.77 6.16 20.33
N GLY A 84 -3.71 5.06 19.59
CA GLY A 84 -2.64 4.08 19.60
C GLY A 84 -1.55 4.39 18.57
N ALA A 85 -0.29 4.14 18.93
CA ALA A 85 0.81 4.26 17.98
C ALA A 85 2.01 3.40 18.37
N ILE A 86 2.73 2.93 17.34
CA ILE A 86 4.08 2.41 17.46
C ILE A 86 5.08 3.55 17.33
N LEU A 87 6.05 3.62 18.23
CA LEU A 87 7.25 4.43 18.09
C LEU A 87 8.47 3.54 17.92
N THR A 88 9.08 3.57 16.74
CA THR A 88 10.28 2.78 16.47
C THR A 88 11.48 3.40 17.19
N LYS A 89 12.33 2.57 17.79
CA LYS A 89 13.48 3.01 18.59
C LYS A 89 14.78 2.33 18.15
N ASN A 90 14.84 1.95 16.87
CA ASN A 90 16.00 1.29 16.27
C ASN A 90 17.31 2.05 16.47
N THR A 91 18.41 1.30 16.43
CA THR A 91 19.77 1.83 16.30
C THR A 91 20.40 1.19 15.07
N GLY A 92 20.90 1.98 14.13
CA GLY A 92 21.25 1.49 12.80
C GLY A 92 20.02 0.96 12.05
N ALA A 93 20.19 -0.17 11.36
CA ALA A 93 19.11 -0.84 10.64
C ALA A 93 18.33 -1.79 11.56
N GLN A 94 17.00 -1.66 11.54
CA GLN A 94 16.07 -2.57 12.21
C GLN A 94 14.90 -2.87 11.29
N SER A 95 14.38 -4.09 11.34
CA SER A 95 13.10 -4.42 10.72
C SER A 95 12.09 -4.92 11.76
N LEU A 96 10.81 -4.68 11.47
CA LEU A 96 9.70 -5.30 12.17
C LEU A 96 8.80 -5.97 11.13
N THR A 97 8.63 -7.28 11.23
CA THR A 97 7.60 -8.03 10.49
C THR A 97 6.38 -8.17 11.40
N ALA A 98 5.22 -7.70 10.94
CA ALA A 98 3.97 -7.80 11.69
C ALA A 98 2.75 -7.90 10.76
N ASN A 99 1.65 -8.44 11.28
CA ASN A 99 0.33 -8.35 10.68
C ASN A 99 -0.41 -7.19 11.32
N LEU A 100 -0.24 -5.98 10.78
CA LEU A 100 -0.81 -4.77 11.34
C LEU A 100 -2.22 -4.50 10.82
N ILE A 101 -3.06 -3.94 11.68
CA ILE A 101 -4.34 -3.34 11.30
C ILE A 101 -4.28 -1.86 11.71
N LEU A 102 -4.37 -0.96 10.74
CA LEU A 102 -4.49 0.48 11.00
C LEU A 102 -5.97 0.84 11.11
N ASN A 103 -6.38 1.16 12.32
CA ASN A 103 -7.75 1.55 12.67
C ASN A 103 -7.76 2.93 13.34
N GLY A 104 -7.14 3.90 12.68
CA GLY A 104 -6.93 5.28 13.15
C GLY A 104 -5.61 5.52 13.89
N GLY A 105 -4.80 4.47 14.10
CA GLY A 105 -3.48 4.57 14.75
C GLY A 105 -2.32 4.85 13.79
N PHE A 106 -1.12 5.03 14.36
CA PHE A 106 0.08 5.42 13.61
C PHE A 106 1.29 4.53 13.88
N VAL A 107 2.17 4.39 12.88
CA VAL A 107 3.55 3.95 13.07
C VAL A 107 4.48 5.13 12.83
N ARG A 108 5.37 5.43 13.77
CA ARG A 108 6.23 6.61 13.72
C ARG A 108 7.68 6.26 14.00
N SER A 109 8.61 6.81 13.23
CA SER A 109 10.03 6.66 13.55
C SER A 109 10.47 7.56 14.70
N GLY A 110 11.13 6.98 15.70
CA GLY A 110 11.65 7.68 16.87
C GLY A 110 13.15 7.48 17.10
N ALA A 111 13.88 7.07 16.06
CA ALA A 111 15.32 6.85 16.05
C ALA A 111 16.09 8.04 15.46
N GLY A 112 17.43 7.97 15.44
CA GLY A 112 18.27 9.02 14.88
C GLY A 112 18.18 9.11 13.35
N TYR A 113 18.57 10.26 12.78
CA TYR A 113 18.50 10.51 11.33
C TYR A 113 19.24 9.46 10.48
N SER A 114 20.36 8.94 10.98
CA SER A 114 21.18 7.93 10.29
C SER A 114 20.64 6.51 10.42
N ASP A 115 19.64 6.29 11.27
CA ASP A 115 19.05 4.98 11.50
C ASP A 115 17.96 4.71 10.46
N THR A 116 17.73 3.47 10.08
CA THR A 116 16.67 3.12 9.12
C THR A 116 15.78 2.05 9.72
N PHE A 117 14.47 2.28 9.67
CA PHE A 117 13.49 1.31 10.07
C PHE A 117 12.77 0.74 8.86
N THR A 118 12.61 -0.58 8.82
CA THR A 118 11.82 -1.28 7.80
C THR A 118 10.59 -1.93 8.44
N LEU A 119 9.40 -1.58 7.97
CA LEU A 119 8.16 -2.26 8.33
C LEU A 119 7.79 -3.26 7.24
N ALA A 120 7.80 -4.54 7.59
CA ALA A 120 7.51 -5.68 6.73
C ALA A 120 6.25 -6.43 7.22
N GLY A 121 5.83 -7.44 6.46
CA GLY A 121 4.63 -8.23 6.75
C GLY A 121 3.42 -7.70 6.00
N THR A 122 2.30 -7.52 6.69
CA THR A 122 1.06 -7.02 6.09
C THR A 122 0.50 -5.85 6.89
N ILE A 123 -0.13 -4.91 6.19
CA ILE A 123 -0.87 -3.80 6.80
C ILE A 123 -2.27 -3.79 6.20
N HIS A 124 -3.27 -4.05 7.02
CA HIS A 124 -4.67 -3.87 6.65
C HIS A 124 -5.15 -2.49 7.10
N ILE A 125 -5.64 -1.69 6.17
CA ILE A 125 -6.19 -0.35 6.44
C ILE A 125 -7.71 -0.47 6.54
N THR A 126 -8.27 -0.09 7.68
CA THR A 126 -9.73 -0.06 7.87
C THR A 126 -10.32 1.23 7.28
N SER A 127 -11.65 1.32 7.28
CA SER A 127 -12.37 2.55 6.88
C SER A 127 -12.01 3.79 7.72
N ILE A 128 -11.47 3.61 8.93
CA ILE A 128 -10.98 4.71 9.77
C ILE A 128 -9.64 5.24 9.27
N GLY A 129 -8.85 4.41 8.57
CA GLY A 129 -7.54 4.78 8.05
C GLY A 129 -6.42 4.69 9.08
N GLY A 130 -5.40 5.53 8.93
CA GLY A 130 -4.24 5.60 9.82
C GLY A 130 -3.04 6.18 9.10
N GLY A 131 -1.85 6.10 9.70
CA GLY A 131 -0.68 6.67 9.07
C GLY A 131 0.66 6.04 9.42
N ILE A 132 1.60 6.22 8.51
CA ILE A 132 3.02 5.92 8.70
C ILE A 132 3.78 7.22 8.56
N VAL A 133 4.64 7.51 9.53
CA VAL A 133 5.35 8.78 9.62
C VAL A 133 6.84 8.51 9.80
N ALA A 134 7.62 8.90 8.79
CA ALA A 134 9.08 8.97 8.88
C ALA A 134 9.48 10.21 9.68
N ASP A 135 9.14 10.25 10.96
CA ASP A 135 9.25 11.42 11.83
C ASP A 135 10.71 11.79 12.17
N GLN A 136 11.47 10.87 12.77
CA GLN A 136 12.85 11.18 13.21
C GLN A 136 13.94 10.51 12.38
N SER A 137 13.61 9.43 11.66
CA SER A 137 14.54 8.66 10.83
C SER A 137 13.89 8.23 9.51
N PRO A 138 14.70 7.93 8.46
CA PRO A 138 14.25 7.25 7.26
C PRO A 138 13.42 6.00 7.56
N PHE A 139 12.44 5.75 6.69
CA PHE A 139 11.44 4.70 6.88
C PHE A 139 11.19 3.95 5.58
N VAL A 140 11.32 2.63 5.61
CA VAL A 140 10.99 1.73 4.51
C VAL A 140 9.73 0.95 4.85
N ILE A 141 8.78 0.90 3.94
CA ILE A 141 7.54 0.15 4.03
C ILE A 141 7.62 -0.94 2.96
N SER A 142 8.01 -2.15 3.37
CA SER A 142 8.03 -3.33 2.51
C SER A 142 6.83 -4.24 2.73
N ALA A 143 5.96 -3.90 3.69
CA ALA A 143 4.73 -4.62 3.96
C ALA A 143 3.73 -4.49 2.81
N ASP A 144 2.99 -5.55 2.55
CA ASP A 144 1.86 -5.52 1.62
C ASP A 144 0.69 -4.75 2.23
N LEU A 145 0.06 -3.89 1.42
CA LEU A 145 -1.06 -3.05 1.86
C LEU A 145 -2.38 -3.64 1.37
N THR A 146 -3.35 -3.76 2.26
CA THR A 146 -4.70 -4.29 1.96
C THR A 146 -5.79 -3.42 2.59
N GLY A 147 -7.03 -3.63 2.16
CA GLY A 147 -8.20 -2.86 2.59
C GLY A 147 -8.91 -2.24 1.39
N THR A 148 -10.13 -1.77 1.58
CA THR A 148 -10.99 -1.32 0.47
C THR A 148 -11.58 0.07 0.68
N SER A 149 -11.20 0.76 1.76
CA SER A 149 -11.74 2.06 2.12
C SER A 149 -10.84 2.74 3.16
N GLY A 150 -11.17 3.99 3.49
CA GLY A 150 -10.40 4.81 4.41
C GLY A 150 -9.22 5.49 3.73
N THR A 151 -8.49 6.29 4.49
CA THR A 151 -7.32 7.02 4.00
C THR A 151 -6.07 6.58 4.77
N LEU A 152 -5.06 6.11 4.03
CA LEU A 152 -3.72 5.93 4.56
C LEU A 152 -2.95 7.24 4.43
N VAL A 153 -2.20 7.63 5.46
CA VAL A 153 -1.35 8.83 5.44
C VAL A 153 0.12 8.44 5.40
N PHE A 154 0.85 8.97 4.42
CA PHE A 154 2.31 8.97 4.40
C PHE A 154 2.84 10.38 4.66
N ALA A 155 3.66 10.51 5.70
CA ALA A 155 4.25 11.76 6.13
C ALA A 155 5.72 11.58 6.49
N ASN A 156 6.52 12.64 6.41
CA ASN A 156 7.95 12.58 6.70
C ASN A 156 8.45 13.62 7.70
N SER A 157 7.51 14.25 8.39
CA SER A 157 7.73 14.97 9.63
C SER A 157 6.57 14.71 10.58
N GLY A 158 6.84 14.75 11.89
CA GLY A 158 5.76 14.75 12.87
C GLY A 158 4.84 15.97 12.76
N ALA A 159 5.33 17.10 12.25
CA ALA A 159 4.53 18.32 12.06
C ALA A 159 3.43 18.13 11.01
N ASP A 160 3.68 17.32 9.98
CA ASP A 160 2.71 17.02 8.90
C ASP A 160 1.42 16.39 9.43
N VAL A 161 1.51 15.69 10.56
CA VAL A 161 0.39 15.05 11.27
C VAL A 161 0.05 15.74 12.59
N GLY A 162 0.41 17.02 12.73
CA GLY A 162 0.03 17.85 13.87
C GLY A 162 0.79 17.60 15.17
N SER A 163 1.98 16.99 15.11
CA SER A 163 2.85 16.80 16.29
C SER A 163 4.06 17.74 16.30
N SER A 164 4.57 18.07 17.48
CA SER A 164 5.61 19.11 17.65
C SER A 164 7.03 18.69 17.24
N ALA A 165 7.21 17.56 16.56
CA ALA A 165 8.54 17.14 16.11
C ALA A 165 8.94 17.94 14.85
N SER A 166 10.01 18.70 14.97
CA SER A 166 10.60 19.48 13.89
C SER A 166 11.96 18.89 13.49
N GLY A 167 12.15 18.72 12.19
CA GLY A 167 13.39 18.27 11.56
C GLY A 167 13.23 18.36 10.04
N PRO A 168 14.33 18.23 9.26
CA PRO A 168 14.23 18.16 7.80
C PRO A 168 13.28 17.02 7.38
N GLY A 169 12.75 17.00 6.17
CA GLY A 169 11.96 15.85 5.75
C GLY A 169 12.82 14.58 5.66
N ARG A 170 12.30 13.44 6.16
CA ARG A 170 13.00 12.14 6.05
C ARG A 170 12.61 11.42 4.76
N VAL A 171 13.49 10.55 4.28
CA VAL A 171 13.16 9.68 3.15
C VAL A 171 12.17 8.62 3.61
N MET A 172 11.04 8.52 2.90
CA MET A 172 10.12 7.40 3.00
C MET A 172 10.14 6.60 1.70
N SER A 173 10.35 5.30 1.79
CA SER A 173 10.31 4.40 0.63
C SER A 173 9.25 3.33 0.79
N TYR A 174 8.41 3.15 -0.23
CA TYR A 174 7.48 2.05 -0.35
C TYR A 174 8.02 1.03 -1.36
N THR A 175 8.15 -0.22 -0.93
CA THR A 175 8.71 -1.32 -1.73
C THR A 175 7.78 -2.53 -1.82
N GLY A 176 6.65 -2.50 -1.11
CA GLY A 176 5.68 -3.59 -1.06
C GLY A 176 4.68 -3.60 -2.22
N THR A 177 3.72 -4.53 -2.10
CA THR A 177 2.62 -4.73 -3.05
C THR A 177 1.32 -4.22 -2.43
N SER A 178 0.59 -3.32 -3.10
CA SER A 178 -0.67 -2.79 -2.57
C SER A 178 -1.86 -3.31 -3.36
N THR A 179 -2.74 -4.04 -2.68
CA THR A 179 -4.12 -4.31 -3.12
C THR A 179 -5.12 -3.39 -2.41
N PHE A 180 -4.63 -2.34 -1.75
CA PHE A 180 -5.46 -1.39 -1.03
C PHE A 180 -6.17 -0.45 -2.01
N THR A 181 -7.50 -0.44 -1.97
CA THR A 181 -8.34 0.42 -2.84
C THR A 181 -9.06 1.52 -2.06
N GLY A 182 -8.48 1.96 -0.93
CA GLY A 182 -8.79 3.26 -0.33
C GLY A 182 -7.79 4.33 -0.77
N ASP A 183 -7.96 5.54 -0.24
CA ASP A 183 -7.16 6.70 -0.63
C ASP A 183 -5.80 6.73 0.08
N LEU A 184 -4.80 7.30 -0.59
CA LEU A 184 -3.51 7.66 -0.01
C LEU A 184 -3.37 9.19 0.04
N SER A 185 -3.09 9.71 1.23
CA SER A 185 -2.72 11.11 1.44
C SER A 185 -1.21 11.23 1.69
N VAL A 186 -0.50 11.86 0.78
CA VAL A 186 0.94 12.16 0.85
C VAL A 186 1.13 13.57 1.39
N LEU A 187 1.60 13.65 2.63
CA LEU A 187 1.92 14.91 3.32
C LEU A 187 3.43 15.15 3.45
N ALA A 188 4.26 14.16 3.08
CA ALA A 188 5.71 14.26 3.12
C ALA A 188 6.23 15.44 2.28
N SER A 189 7.03 16.32 2.87
CA SER A 189 7.64 17.44 2.17
C SER A 189 8.57 17.00 1.02
N ALA A 190 8.90 17.92 0.11
CA ALA A 190 9.81 17.65 -1.01
C ALA A 190 11.22 17.27 -0.57
N GLU A 191 11.68 17.76 0.59
CA GLU A 191 12.88 17.24 1.22
C GLU A 191 12.58 15.85 1.78
N GLY A 192 13.30 14.82 1.35
CA GLY A 192 13.06 13.44 1.76
C GLY A 192 11.97 12.70 0.97
N GLY A 193 10.79 13.31 0.77
CA GLY A 193 9.70 12.80 -0.08
C GLY A 193 9.22 11.36 0.21
N VAL A 194 8.17 10.95 -0.51
CA VAL A 194 7.80 9.53 -0.65
C VAL A 194 8.35 9.00 -1.97
N THR A 195 8.96 7.82 -1.96
CA THR A 195 9.34 7.10 -3.18
C THR A 195 8.65 5.75 -3.23
N PHE A 196 7.83 5.53 -4.25
CA PHE A 196 7.38 4.19 -4.65
C PHE A 196 8.49 3.59 -5.49
N SER A 197 9.23 2.64 -4.95
CA SER A 197 10.39 2.03 -5.62
C SER A 197 10.00 1.27 -6.88
N SER A 198 10.99 0.95 -7.73
CA SER A 198 10.79 0.18 -8.96
C SER A 198 10.28 -1.26 -8.77
N THR A 199 10.34 -1.77 -7.55
CA THR A 199 9.79 -3.09 -7.21
C THR A 199 8.40 -3.01 -6.58
N SER A 200 7.91 -1.81 -6.28
CA SER A 200 6.59 -1.62 -5.67
C SER A 200 5.47 -1.68 -6.70
N SER A 201 4.27 -2.03 -6.24
CA SER A 201 3.05 -1.87 -7.03
C SER A 201 1.92 -1.25 -6.23
N TRP A 202 1.06 -0.49 -6.93
CA TRP A 202 -0.09 0.19 -6.35
C TRP A 202 -1.36 -0.05 -7.18
N THR A 203 -2.41 -0.55 -6.52
CA THR A 203 -3.70 -0.83 -7.18
C THR A 203 -4.63 0.36 -7.13
N PHE A 204 -5.26 0.65 -8.27
CA PHE A 204 -6.43 1.51 -8.37
C PHE A 204 -7.65 0.67 -8.77
N GLY A 205 -8.71 0.73 -7.96
CA GLY A 205 -10.03 0.21 -8.32
C GLY A 205 -10.76 1.23 -9.19
N ILE A 206 -11.08 0.87 -10.43
CA ILE A 206 -11.74 1.77 -11.38
C ILE A 206 -13.20 1.35 -11.57
N GLY A 207 -14.13 2.24 -11.23
CA GLY A 207 -15.58 2.02 -11.35
C GLY A 207 -16.23 2.86 -12.44
N ALA A 208 -17.45 3.34 -12.16
CA ALA A 208 -18.10 4.36 -12.98
C ALA A 208 -17.24 5.63 -13.08
N SER A 209 -17.50 6.50 -14.06
CA SER A 209 -16.78 7.77 -14.27
C SER A 209 -16.61 8.55 -12.95
N GLY A 210 -15.36 8.90 -12.61
CA GLY A 210 -15.00 9.61 -11.38
C GLY A 210 -15.02 8.77 -10.08
N VAL A 211 -15.28 7.46 -10.15
CA VAL A 211 -15.28 6.55 -9.00
C VAL A 211 -14.00 5.71 -9.00
N ASN A 212 -13.05 6.10 -8.17
CA ASN A 212 -11.78 5.43 -7.96
C ASN A 212 -11.18 5.81 -6.60
N ASN A 213 -10.19 5.04 -6.13
CA ASN A 213 -9.29 5.54 -5.09
C ASN A 213 -8.24 6.48 -5.67
N THR A 214 -7.67 7.34 -4.83
CA THR A 214 -6.79 8.42 -5.26
C THR A 214 -5.51 8.50 -4.42
N ILE A 215 -4.43 8.99 -5.04
CA ILE A 215 -3.24 9.45 -4.34
C ILE A 215 -3.21 10.97 -4.42
N THR A 216 -3.36 11.65 -3.28
CA THR A 216 -3.43 13.11 -3.21
C THR A 216 -2.58 13.65 -2.07
N GLY A 217 -2.45 14.97 -1.96
CA GLY A 217 -1.85 15.62 -0.81
C GLY A 217 -0.90 16.77 -1.16
N SER A 218 -0.51 17.53 -0.14
CA SER A 218 0.36 18.70 -0.26
C SER A 218 1.85 18.33 -0.39
N GLY A 219 2.19 17.05 -0.28
CA GLY A 219 3.56 16.57 -0.23
C GLY A 219 4.22 16.39 -1.60
N ALA A 220 5.26 15.56 -1.58
CA ALA A 220 6.01 15.13 -2.75
C ALA A 220 6.10 13.61 -2.84
N ILE A 221 5.91 13.09 -4.06
CA ILE A 221 6.03 11.67 -4.37
C ILE A 221 6.79 11.43 -5.68
N THR A 222 7.65 10.42 -5.67
CA THR A 222 8.25 9.84 -6.88
C THR A 222 7.69 8.45 -7.11
N TYR A 223 7.11 8.23 -8.28
CA TYR A 223 6.62 6.95 -8.77
C TYR A 223 7.70 6.31 -9.65
N ALA A 224 8.40 5.31 -9.12
CA ALA A 224 9.28 4.43 -9.87
C ALA A 224 8.68 3.02 -10.07
N GLY A 225 7.63 2.68 -9.31
CA GLY A 225 6.97 1.37 -9.34
C GLY A 225 5.92 1.22 -10.44
N THR A 226 5.09 0.19 -10.28
CA THR A 226 4.03 -0.16 -11.24
C THR A 226 2.64 0.21 -10.72
N PHE A 227 1.84 0.90 -11.52
CA PHE A 227 0.41 1.03 -11.26
C PHE A 227 -0.35 -0.17 -11.83
N LEU A 228 -1.29 -0.69 -11.04
CA LEU A 228 -2.20 -1.76 -11.41
C LEU A 228 -3.61 -1.17 -11.47
N PHE A 229 -4.29 -1.24 -12.61
CA PHE A 229 -5.67 -0.77 -12.72
C PHE A 229 -6.61 -1.97 -12.74
N ASP A 230 -7.42 -2.11 -11.69
CA ASP A 230 -8.55 -3.05 -11.72
C ASP A 230 -9.70 -2.42 -12.51
N LEU A 231 -9.80 -2.82 -13.77
CA LEU A 231 -10.78 -2.32 -14.73
C LEU A 231 -12.06 -3.17 -14.78
N THR A 232 -12.24 -4.15 -13.89
CA THR A 232 -13.36 -5.10 -13.94
C THR A 232 -14.73 -4.41 -13.86
N ALA A 233 -14.82 -3.26 -13.20
CA ALA A 233 -16.01 -2.44 -13.06
C ALA A 233 -15.93 -1.09 -13.81
N ALA A 234 -14.88 -0.88 -14.61
CA ALA A 234 -14.63 0.40 -15.26
C ALA A 234 -15.64 0.70 -16.36
N SER A 235 -16.08 1.96 -16.45
CA SER A 235 -16.83 2.40 -17.63
C SER A 235 -15.97 2.38 -18.89
N SER A 236 -16.59 2.20 -20.05
CA SER A 236 -15.94 2.18 -21.38
C SER A 236 -16.51 3.23 -22.34
N VAL A 237 -17.19 4.26 -21.81
CA VAL A 237 -17.78 5.35 -22.58
C VAL A 237 -16.75 6.44 -22.80
N VAL A 238 -16.55 6.86 -24.06
CA VAL A 238 -15.61 7.93 -24.41
C VAL A 238 -15.95 9.20 -23.66
N GLY A 239 -14.93 9.81 -23.06
CA GLY A 239 -15.05 11.02 -22.22
C GLY A 239 -15.14 10.72 -20.72
N ASP A 240 -15.35 9.47 -20.32
CA ASP A 240 -15.23 9.09 -18.91
C ASP A 240 -13.79 9.21 -18.42
N SER A 241 -13.62 9.65 -17.18
CA SER A 241 -12.29 9.87 -16.60
C SER A 241 -12.25 9.66 -15.09
N TRP A 242 -11.04 9.41 -14.59
CA TRP A 242 -10.71 9.13 -13.19
C TRP A 242 -9.40 9.82 -12.84
N LEU A 243 -9.44 10.73 -11.86
CA LEU A 243 -8.22 11.36 -11.34
C LEU A 243 -7.56 10.39 -10.37
N LEU A 244 -6.43 9.79 -10.77
CA LEU A 244 -5.76 8.76 -9.96
C LEU A 244 -4.68 9.36 -9.04
N SER A 245 -3.95 10.38 -9.52
CA SER A 245 -2.90 11.05 -8.76
C SER A 245 -2.94 12.55 -8.92
N SER A 246 -2.94 13.28 -7.81
CA SER A 246 -2.87 14.74 -7.76
C SER A 246 -2.11 15.21 -6.52
N VAL A 247 -0.90 14.68 -6.32
CA VAL A 247 0.02 15.18 -5.27
C VAL A 247 0.71 16.44 -5.78
N THR A 248 0.88 17.43 -4.90
CA THR A 248 1.40 18.76 -5.27
C THR A 248 2.73 18.70 -6.04
N THR A 249 3.65 17.85 -5.58
CA THR A 249 4.89 17.56 -6.31
C THR A 249 4.93 16.08 -6.64
N GLN A 250 4.44 15.69 -7.82
CA GLN A 250 4.54 14.31 -8.29
C GLN A 250 5.56 14.18 -9.43
N THR A 251 6.32 13.09 -9.41
CA THR A 251 7.28 12.74 -10.47
C THR A 251 7.08 11.29 -10.85
N PHE A 252 6.99 11.01 -12.14
CA PHE A 252 7.03 9.64 -12.68
C PHE A 252 8.43 9.41 -13.22
N ASP A 253 9.17 8.49 -12.60
CA ASP A 253 10.54 8.16 -12.99
C ASP A 253 10.54 7.28 -14.26
N SER A 254 11.69 7.19 -14.91
CA SER A 254 11.99 6.32 -16.05
C SER A 254 11.67 4.83 -15.82
N SER A 255 11.63 4.38 -14.57
CA SER A 255 11.28 3.01 -14.19
C SER A 255 9.77 2.79 -14.00
N PHE A 256 8.97 3.86 -13.98
CA PHE A 256 7.53 3.79 -13.84
C PHE A 256 6.88 2.94 -14.94
N ALA A 257 5.90 2.14 -14.55
CA ALA A 257 5.11 1.34 -15.46
C ALA A 257 3.61 1.34 -15.09
N VAL A 258 2.78 1.02 -16.08
CA VAL A 258 1.36 0.70 -15.87
C VAL A 258 1.14 -0.72 -16.39
N ASP A 259 0.75 -1.64 -15.52
CA ASP A 259 0.53 -3.03 -15.90
C ASP A 259 -0.64 -3.15 -16.88
N GLY A 260 -0.45 -3.95 -17.93
CA GLY A 260 -1.45 -4.14 -18.99
C GLY A 260 -1.58 -2.98 -20.00
N PHE A 261 -0.82 -1.90 -19.86
CA PHE A 261 -0.84 -0.74 -20.76
C PHE A 261 0.46 -0.64 -21.57
N ALA A 262 0.35 -0.21 -22.84
CA ALA A 262 1.48 0.12 -23.69
C ALA A 262 1.92 1.58 -23.47
N ASN A 263 3.23 1.80 -23.27
CA ASN A 263 3.82 3.13 -23.21
C ASN A 263 3.92 3.74 -24.61
N GLN A 264 3.24 4.86 -24.82
CA GLN A 264 3.17 5.54 -26.12
C GLN A 264 4.26 6.63 -26.27
N GLY A 265 5.08 6.85 -25.25
CA GLY A 265 5.96 8.01 -25.13
C GLY A 265 5.28 9.18 -24.42
N ASP A 266 6.06 10.21 -24.11
CA ASP A 266 5.60 11.51 -23.55
C ASP A 266 4.72 11.41 -22.29
N GLY A 267 4.81 10.31 -21.55
CA GLY A 267 4.06 10.11 -20.31
C GLY A 267 2.65 9.55 -20.50
N THR A 268 2.30 9.08 -21.71
CA THR A 268 1.00 8.49 -22.03
C THR A 268 1.07 6.97 -22.11
N TRP A 269 0.11 6.30 -21.48
CA TRP A 269 -0.04 4.85 -21.45
C TRP A 269 -1.42 4.46 -21.97
N THR A 270 -1.52 3.44 -22.83
CA THR A 270 -2.81 3.05 -23.43
C THR A 270 -3.10 1.55 -23.31
N GLN A 271 -4.37 1.22 -23.10
CA GLN A 271 -4.88 -0.15 -23.22
C GLN A 271 -6.12 -0.14 -24.11
N THR A 272 -6.09 -0.94 -25.18
CA THR A 272 -7.23 -1.06 -26.11
C THR A 272 -8.43 -1.68 -25.40
N ILE A 273 -9.59 -1.02 -25.51
CA ILE A 273 -10.88 -1.57 -25.09
C ILE A 273 -11.50 -2.32 -26.28
N ASP A 274 -11.60 -1.62 -27.41
CA ASP A 274 -12.08 -2.11 -28.70
C ASP A 274 -11.37 -1.32 -29.83
N PRO A 275 -11.53 -1.68 -31.12
CA PRO A 275 -10.83 -0.99 -32.21
C PRO A 275 -11.08 0.52 -32.33
N SER A 276 -12.13 1.05 -31.69
CA SER A 276 -12.52 2.46 -31.72
C SER A 276 -12.25 3.21 -30.41
N LYS A 277 -11.81 2.54 -29.35
CA LYS A 277 -11.63 3.14 -28.01
C LYS A 277 -10.50 2.51 -27.21
N SER A 278 -9.85 3.32 -26.39
CA SER A 278 -8.83 2.88 -25.44
C SER A 278 -8.98 3.57 -24.11
N TYR A 279 -8.53 2.90 -23.06
CA TYR A 279 -8.12 3.57 -21.84
C TYR A 279 -6.79 4.29 -22.11
N GLU A 280 -6.66 5.51 -21.63
CA GLU A 280 -5.47 6.35 -21.72
C GLU A 280 -5.16 6.94 -20.35
N PHE A 281 -3.98 6.62 -19.81
CA PHE A 281 -3.44 7.23 -18.61
C PHE A 281 -2.36 8.25 -18.98
N ASP A 282 -2.51 9.46 -18.47
CA ASP A 282 -1.57 10.56 -18.67
C ASP A 282 -0.89 10.92 -17.34
N THR A 283 0.44 10.72 -17.29
CA THR A 283 1.26 11.02 -16.11
C THR A 283 1.37 12.52 -15.81
N ALA A 284 1.16 13.40 -16.80
CA ALA A 284 1.21 14.85 -16.58
C ALA A 284 0.00 15.33 -15.77
N THR A 285 -1.17 14.75 -16.04
CA THR A 285 -2.43 15.08 -15.34
C THR A 285 -2.79 14.09 -14.24
N GLY A 286 -2.12 12.94 -14.18
CA GLY A 286 -2.43 11.83 -13.27
C GLY A 286 -3.83 11.25 -13.49
N THR A 287 -4.38 11.38 -14.70
CA THR A 287 -5.75 11.02 -15.03
C THR A 287 -5.80 9.83 -15.97
N LEU A 288 -6.68 8.86 -15.67
CA LEU A 288 -7.09 7.80 -16.59
C LEU A 288 -8.37 8.26 -17.30
N SER A 289 -8.48 8.05 -18.61
CA SER A 289 -9.66 8.41 -19.39
C SER A 289 -9.99 7.37 -20.45
N VAL A 290 -11.23 7.38 -20.94
CA VAL A 290 -11.62 6.65 -22.14
C VAL A 290 -11.58 7.60 -23.33
N VAL A 291 -10.70 7.32 -24.28
CA VAL A 291 -10.52 8.12 -25.49
C VAL A 291 -10.99 7.36 -26.72
N ALA A 292 -11.44 8.08 -27.74
CA ALA A 292 -11.69 7.50 -29.05
C ALA A 292 -10.35 7.25 -29.77
N VAL A 293 -10.17 6.06 -30.33
CA VAL A 293 -9.05 5.76 -31.22
C VAL A 293 -9.49 6.12 -32.64
N PRO A 294 -8.80 7.04 -33.33
CA PRO A 294 -9.12 7.35 -34.73
C PRO A 294 -8.97 6.09 -35.57
N GLU A 295 -10.01 5.72 -36.33
CA GLU A 295 -9.91 4.53 -37.20
C GLU A 295 -8.73 4.69 -38.17
N PRO A 296 -7.91 3.64 -38.40
CA PRO A 296 -6.88 3.68 -39.42
C PRO A 296 -7.56 3.90 -40.76
N SER A 297 -7.43 5.12 -41.27
CA SER A 297 -8.25 5.61 -42.35
C SER A 297 -8.19 4.69 -43.59
N VAL A 298 -9.32 4.05 -43.89
CA VAL A 298 -9.60 3.41 -45.20
C VAL A 298 -9.57 4.46 -46.34
N ALA A 299 -9.44 5.74 -45.99
CA ALA A 299 -9.28 6.86 -46.91
C ALA A 299 -8.10 6.72 -47.88
N LEU A 300 -7.02 6.00 -47.52
CA LEU A 300 -5.90 5.79 -48.43
C LEU A 300 -6.18 4.71 -49.49
N LEU A 301 -7.08 3.74 -49.21
CA LEU A 301 -7.44 2.69 -50.17
C LEU A 301 -8.51 3.15 -51.19
N GLY A 302 -9.38 4.09 -50.80
CA GLY A 302 -10.35 4.70 -51.72
C GLY A 302 -9.71 5.63 -52.77
N LEU A 303 -8.60 6.28 -52.43
CA LEU A 303 -7.85 7.16 -53.35
C LEU A 303 -7.06 6.39 -54.43
N LEU A 304 -6.63 5.15 -54.13
CA LEU A 304 -5.98 4.27 -55.12
C LEU A 304 -6.99 3.53 -56.01
N GLY A 305 -8.21 3.26 -55.51
CA GLY A 305 -9.29 2.64 -56.32
C GLY A 305 -9.95 3.59 -57.33
N GLY A 306 -9.99 4.90 -57.05
CA GLY A 306 -10.63 5.90 -57.91
C GLY A 306 -9.84 6.30 -59.16
N LEU A 307 -8.50 6.13 -59.15
CA LEU A 307 -7.65 6.44 -60.30
C LEU A 307 -7.60 5.34 -61.37
N GLY A 308 -8.14 4.15 -61.09
CA GLY A 308 -8.13 3.00 -62.01
C GLY A 308 -9.27 2.95 -63.05
N LEU A 309 -10.31 3.80 -62.94
CA LEU A 309 -11.52 3.69 -63.75
C LEU A 309 -11.65 4.70 -64.91
N ILE A 310 -10.64 5.54 -65.16
CA ILE A 310 -10.60 6.37 -66.38
C ILE A 310 -9.81 5.65 -67.48
N ARG A 311 -10.42 4.66 -68.12
CA ARG A 311 -9.99 4.18 -69.44
C ARG A 311 -11.13 4.21 -70.45
N ARG A 312 -11.29 5.41 -71.03
CA ARG A 312 -11.89 5.76 -72.34
C ARG A 312 -12.30 4.56 -73.20
N ARG A 313 -13.60 4.41 -73.49
CA ARG A 313 -14.08 3.81 -74.75
C ARG A 313 -14.48 4.93 -75.70
N ARG A 314 -13.81 4.98 -76.85
CA ARG A 314 -14.29 5.57 -78.10
C ARG A 314 -15.23 4.56 -78.76
#